data_AF-A0A352XAY7-F1
#
_entry.id   AF-A0A352XAY7-F1
#
_cell.length_a   1.000
_cell.length_b   1.000
_cell.length_c   1.000
_cell.angle_alpha   90.00
_cell.angle_beta   90.00
_cell.angle_gamma   90.00
#
_symmetry.space_group_name_H-M   'P 1'
#
loop_
_entity.id
_entity.type
_entity.pdbx_description
1 polymer ?
#
loop_
_entity_poly.entity_id
_entity_poly.type
_entity_poly.pdbx_seq_one_letter_code
_entity_poly.pdbx_strand_id
1 'polypeptide(L)'
;MVKQLPTNTAPAIIYPDSDGQPMADNTKQFRPIVTIKENLELLFADNPDVFVAGDLLWYPVEGDNKTRTAPDAMVVFGRPKGDRGSYQQWEEENIAPQVVFDVLSAASRLKRFQEMIQKLKFYERYGVEEYYVYAPDEMELIGWLRSGEALEIIEEMNGWVSPRLQIRFQLTDSNLEIFTPTGERFQNLVELA
;
A
#
# COMPACT_ATOMS: atom_id res chain seq x y z
N MET A 1 -9.31 -29.00 48.41
CA MET A 1 -8.81 -27.64 48.12
C MET A 1 -8.67 -27.50 46.61
N VAL A 2 -9.55 -26.75 45.95
CA VAL A 2 -9.43 -26.45 44.52
C VAL A 2 -8.45 -25.28 44.39
N LYS A 3 -7.28 -25.52 43.79
CA LYS A 3 -6.34 -24.44 43.44
C LYS A 3 -6.94 -23.67 42.27
N GLN A 4 -7.41 -22.45 42.52
CA GLN A 4 -7.66 -21.48 41.46
C GLN A 4 -6.32 -21.13 40.82
N LEU A 5 -6.22 -21.37 39.52
CA LEU A 5 -5.13 -20.86 38.69
C LEU A 5 -5.32 -19.34 38.54
N PRO A 6 -4.25 -18.53 38.64
CA PRO A 6 -4.38 -17.10 38.42
C PRO A 6 -4.78 -16.84 36.98
N THR A 7 -5.93 -16.21 36.77
CA THR A 7 -6.31 -15.60 35.50
C THR A 7 -5.36 -14.44 35.23
N ASN A 8 -4.34 -14.70 34.41
CA ASN A 8 -3.45 -13.67 33.89
C ASN A 8 -4.20 -12.87 32.81
N THR A 9 -5.14 -12.02 33.20
CA THR A 9 -5.77 -11.06 32.29
C THR A 9 -4.91 -9.82 32.21
N ALA A 10 -3.83 -9.90 31.44
CA ALA A 10 -3.23 -8.69 30.88
C ALA A 10 -4.33 -7.97 30.07
N PRO A 11 -4.43 -6.63 30.13
CA PRO A 11 -5.40 -5.91 29.33
C PRO A 11 -5.19 -6.22 27.85
N ALA A 12 -6.29 -6.43 27.11
CA ALA A 12 -6.24 -6.65 25.68
C ALA A 12 -5.52 -5.48 24.99
N ILE A 13 -4.57 -5.80 24.12
CA ILE A 13 -3.85 -4.79 23.34
C ILE A 13 -4.84 -4.19 22.34
N ILE A 14 -4.94 -2.87 22.34
CA ILE A 14 -5.79 -2.14 21.40
C ILE A 14 -4.95 -1.82 20.16
N TYR A 15 -5.50 -2.13 18.98
CA TYR A 15 -4.96 -1.73 17.68
C TYR A 15 -5.80 -0.57 17.14
N PRO A 16 -5.29 0.67 17.14
CA PRO A 16 -6.01 1.80 16.59
C PRO A 16 -6.22 1.68 15.07
N ASP A 17 -7.37 2.09 14.59
CA ASP A 17 -7.68 2.17 13.16
C ASP A 17 -7.14 3.46 12.50
N SER A 18 -6.58 4.39 13.30
CA SER A 18 -5.99 5.64 12.81
C SER A 18 -4.69 5.98 13.56
N ASP A 19 -3.77 6.64 12.87
CA ASP A 19 -2.55 7.23 13.42
C ASP A 19 -2.70 8.74 13.73
N GLY A 20 -3.88 9.31 13.48
CA GLY A 20 -4.18 10.73 13.66
C GLY A 20 -3.61 11.65 12.58
N GLN A 21 -3.03 11.11 11.50
CA GLN A 21 -2.58 11.88 10.33
C GLN A 21 -3.68 11.94 9.27
N PRO A 22 -3.68 12.97 8.39
CA PRO A 22 -4.51 12.96 7.20
C PRO A 22 -3.96 11.97 6.17
N MET A 23 -4.84 11.43 5.31
CA MET A 23 -4.45 10.59 4.17
C MET A 23 -3.48 11.29 3.20
N ALA A 24 -3.59 12.62 3.05
CA ALA A 24 -2.72 13.40 2.16
C ALA A 24 -2.52 14.82 2.68
N ASP A 25 -1.36 15.40 2.40
CA ASP A 25 -1.00 16.77 2.78
C ASP A 25 -1.72 17.83 1.93
N ASN A 26 -2.06 17.50 0.68
CA ASN A 26 -2.69 18.42 -0.26
C ASN A 26 -3.40 17.70 -1.42
N THR A 27 -4.13 18.46 -2.24
CA THR A 27 -4.92 17.93 -3.37
C THR A 27 -4.08 17.37 -4.52
N LYS A 28 -2.82 17.82 -4.67
CA LYS A 28 -1.92 17.24 -5.69
C LYS A 28 -1.49 15.83 -5.31
N GLN A 29 -1.19 15.59 -4.03
CA GLN A 29 -0.86 14.26 -3.52
C GLN A 29 -2.10 13.36 -3.48
N PHE A 30 -3.25 13.89 -3.03
CA PHE A 30 -4.50 13.13 -2.92
C PHE A 30 -4.99 12.57 -4.26
N ARG A 31 -4.86 13.34 -5.35
CA ARG A 31 -5.38 12.95 -6.67
C ARG A 31 -4.80 11.62 -7.19
N PRO A 32 -3.47 11.41 -7.31
CA PRO A 32 -2.92 10.13 -7.74
C PRO A 32 -3.23 9.00 -6.75
N ILE A 33 -3.29 9.25 -5.43
CA ILE A 33 -3.69 8.22 -4.45
C ILE A 33 -5.07 7.65 -4.80
N VAL A 34 -6.07 8.53 -4.96
CA VAL A 34 -7.43 8.12 -5.32
C VAL A 34 -7.48 7.49 -6.71
N THR A 35 -6.80 8.06 -7.71
CA THR A 35 -6.75 7.48 -9.05
C THR A 35 -6.20 6.06 -9.01
N ILE A 36 -5.09 5.83 -8.31
CA ILE A 36 -4.48 4.50 -8.18
C ILE A 36 -5.44 3.54 -7.47
N LYS A 37 -5.91 3.91 -6.26
CA LYS A 37 -6.76 3.04 -5.45
C LYS A 37 -8.05 2.66 -6.18
N GLU A 38 -8.79 3.63 -6.74
CA GLU A 38 -10.10 3.35 -7.32
C GLU A 38 -10.01 2.58 -8.64
N ASN A 39 -8.96 2.82 -9.45
CA ASN A 39 -8.77 2.03 -10.67
C ASN A 39 -8.29 0.61 -10.36
N LEU A 40 -7.52 0.39 -9.28
CA LEU A 40 -7.21 -0.96 -8.81
C LEU A 40 -8.45 -1.68 -8.28
N GLU A 41 -9.33 -0.97 -7.55
CA GLU A 41 -10.61 -1.54 -7.13
C GLU A 41 -11.46 -1.97 -8.33
N LEU A 42 -11.52 -1.13 -9.37
CA LEU A 42 -12.21 -1.44 -10.62
C LEU A 42 -11.57 -2.60 -11.37
N LEU A 43 -10.24 -2.62 -11.48
CA LEU A 43 -9.49 -3.68 -12.16
C LEU A 43 -9.78 -5.06 -11.58
N PHE A 44 -10.02 -5.13 -10.27
CA PHE A 44 -10.34 -6.36 -9.54
C PHE A 44 -11.79 -6.40 -9.04
N ALA A 45 -12.71 -5.65 -9.65
CA ALA A 45 -14.11 -5.58 -9.20
C ALA A 45 -14.79 -6.96 -9.22
N ASP A 46 -14.55 -7.72 -10.30
CA ASP A 46 -15.14 -9.06 -10.51
C ASP A 46 -14.37 -10.19 -9.82
N ASN A 47 -13.24 -9.88 -9.15
CA ASN A 47 -12.48 -10.87 -8.40
C ASN A 47 -12.79 -10.74 -6.89
N PRO A 48 -13.58 -11.65 -6.32
CA PRO A 48 -13.96 -11.57 -4.91
C PRO A 48 -12.78 -11.82 -3.97
N ASP A 49 -11.70 -12.46 -4.44
CA ASP A 49 -10.52 -12.87 -3.66
C ASP A 49 -9.35 -11.88 -3.77
N VAL A 50 -9.63 -10.63 -4.20
CA VAL A 50 -8.66 -9.54 -4.19
C VAL A 50 -9.22 -8.37 -3.40
N PHE A 51 -8.55 -8.07 -2.30
CA PHE A 51 -8.82 -6.90 -1.47
C PHE A 51 -7.91 -5.75 -1.88
N VAL A 52 -8.50 -4.57 -2.06
CA VAL A 52 -7.78 -3.32 -2.33
C VAL A 52 -8.17 -2.32 -1.23
N ALA A 53 -7.20 -1.60 -0.71
CA ALA A 53 -7.42 -0.54 0.26
C ALA A 53 -6.45 0.62 0.02
N GLY A 54 -6.81 1.80 0.52
CA GLY A 54 -5.91 2.95 0.60
C GLY A 54 -5.93 3.51 2.01
N ASP A 55 -4.76 3.97 2.48
CA ASP A 55 -4.58 4.58 3.80
C ASP A 55 -5.12 3.75 4.98
N LEU A 56 -5.05 2.42 4.84
CA LEU A 56 -5.48 1.48 5.89
C LEU A 56 -4.25 1.05 6.71
N LEU A 57 -4.30 1.23 8.03
CA LEU A 57 -3.21 0.79 8.90
C LEU A 57 -3.03 -0.72 8.83
N TRP A 58 -1.83 -1.16 8.45
CA TRP A 58 -1.42 -2.56 8.43
C TRP A 58 -0.54 -2.90 9.64
N TYR A 59 -0.99 -3.89 10.41
CA TYR A 59 -0.27 -4.49 11.53
C TYR A 59 0.21 -5.91 11.14
N PRO A 60 1.53 -6.12 10.95
CA PRO A 60 2.07 -7.41 10.54
C PRO A 60 2.31 -8.39 11.70
N VAL A 61 2.28 -7.93 12.96
CA VAL A 61 2.66 -8.74 14.13
C VAL A 61 1.59 -8.65 15.22
N GLU A 62 1.01 -9.79 15.59
CA GLU A 62 0.10 -9.88 16.72
C GLU A 62 0.85 -9.61 18.04
N GLY A 63 0.26 -8.79 18.88
CA GLY A 63 0.80 -8.35 20.16
C GLY A 63 1.62 -7.05 20.09
N ASP A 64 1.84 -6.49 18.89
CA ASP A 64 2.60 -5.26 18.69
C ASP A 64 1.76 -4.21 17.94
N ASN A 65 1.17 -3.27 18.69
CA ASN A 65 0.40 -2.17 18.11
C ASN A 65 1.25 -0.96 17.68
N LYS A 66 2.58 -1.06 17.74
CA LYS A 66 3.52 0.01 17.35
C LYS A 66 4.15 -0.25 15.99
N THR A 67 4.41 -1.51 15.66
CA THR A 67 4.87 -1.89 14.33
C THR A 67 3.70 -1.85 13.36
N ARG A 68 3.59 -0.76 12.59
CA ARG A 68 2.55 -0.59 11.57
C ARG A 68 2.95 0.45 10.53
N THR A 69 2.27 0.42 9.39
CA THR A 69 2.33 1.46 8.35
C THR A 69 1.00 1.55 7.63
N ALA A 70 0.70 2.67 7.00
CA ALA A 70 -0.39 2.81 6.03
C ALA A 70 0.22 3.09 4.64
N PRO A 71 0.13 2.15 3.70
CA PRO A 71 0.34 2.42 2.28
C PRO A 71 -0.79 3.28 1.72
N ASP A 72 -0.46 4.17 0.80
CA ASP A 72 -1.48 5.00 0.12
C ASP A 72 -2.41 4.14 -0.75
N ALA A 73 -1.90 3.05 -1.32
CA ALA A 73 -2.71 1.94 -1.81
C ALA A 73 -2.03 0.60 -1.54
N MET A 74 -2.83 -0.43 -1.27
CA MET A 74 -2.38 -1.81 -1.12
C MET A 74 -3.31 -2.76 -1.88
N VAL A 75 -2.74 -3.83 -2.42
CA VAL A 75 -3.47 -4.93 -3.07
C VAL A 75 -3.09 -6.23 -2.37
N VAL A 76 -4.12 -6.97 -1.95
CA VAL A 76 -3.99 -8.23 -1.23
C VAL A 76 -4.74 -9.33 -1.97
N PHE A 77 -3.99 -10.21 -2.62
CA PHE A 77 -4.49 -11.42 -3.27
C PHE A 77 -4.77 -12.52 -2.25
N GLY A 78 -5.85 -13.26 -2.48
CA GLY A 78 -6.31 -14.34 -1.61
C GLY A 78 -7.12 -13.85 -0.40
N ARG A 79 -7.49 -12.56 -0.37
CA ARG A 79 -8.31 -11.98 0.70
C ARG A 79 -9.62 -11.45 0.16
N PRO A 80 -10.75 -11.69 0.85
CA PRO A 80 -12.03 -11.23 0.39
C PRO A 80 -12.15 -9.71 0.49
N LYS A 81 -12.99 -9.15 -0.39
CA LYS A 81 -13.51 -7.79 -0.24
C LYS A 81 -14.27 -7.61 1.08
N GLY A 82 -14.30 -6.39 1.60
CA GLY A 82 -15.03 -6.05 2.83
C GLY A 82 -14.34 -4.94 3.63
N ASP A 83 -15.14 -4.24 4.43
CA ASP A 83 -14.67 -3.14 5.26
C ASP A 83 -13.84 -3.63 6.45
N ARG A 84 -12.77 -2.88 6.76
CA ARG A 84 -11.86 -3.13 7.86
C ARG A 84 -11.50 -1.80 8.51
N GLY A 85 -11.37 -1.77 9.83
CA GLY A 85 -10.79 -0.62 10.54
C GLY A 85 -9.27 -0.56 10.35
N SER A 86 -8.62 -1.72 10.37
CA SER A 86 -7.20 -1.90 10.12
C SER A 86 -6.95 -3.29 9.52
N TYR A 87 -5.84 -3.44 8.80
CA TYR A 87 -5.40 -4.73 8.27
C TYR A 87 -4.51 -5.44 9.31
N GLN A 88 -5.12 -6.29 10.13
CA GLN A 88 -4.43 -7.08 11.15
C GLN A 88 -4.06 -8.43 10.55
N GLN A 89 -2.79 -8.62 10.20
CA GLN A 89 -2.36 -9.73 9.33
C GLN A 89 -2.69 -11.12 9.90
N TRP A 90 -2.72 -11.30 11.22
CA TRP A 90 -3.10 -12.56 11.86
C TRP A 90 -4.58 -12.91 11.70
N GLU A 91 -5.45 -11.92 11.50
CA GLU A 91 -6.87 -12.12 11.17
C GLU A 91 -7.07 -12.39 9.66
N GLU A 92 -6.02 -12.20 8.86
CA GLU A 92 -6.03 -12.29 7.41
C GLU A 92 -5.23 -13.48 6.89
N GLU A 93 -5.33 -14.62 7.59
CA GLU A 93 -4.61 -15.87 7.27
C GLU A 93 -3.08 -15.69 7.18
N ASN A 94 -2.55 -14.67 7.86
CA ASN A 94 -1.16 -14.25 7.80
C ASN A 94 -0.67 -13.82 6.40
N ILE A 95 -1.59 -13.45 5.51
CA ILE A 95 -1.26 -12.93 4.18
C ILE A 95 -0.90 -11.46 4.29
N ALA A 96 0.30 -11.09 3.84
CA ALA A 96 0.71 -9.70 3.72
C ALA A 96 0.18 -9.08 2.41
N PRO A 97 -0.03 -7.75 2.35
CA PRO A 97 -0.19 -7.06 1.08
C PRO A 97 0.98 -7.35 0.14
N GLN A 98 0.68 -7.82 -1.07
CA GLN A 98 1.72 -8.18 -2.03
C GLN A 98 2.15 -7.00 -2.89
N VAL A 99 1.26 -6.04 -3.15
CA VAL A 99 1.60 -4.83 -3.91
C VAL A 99 1.21 -3.59 -3.13
N VAL A 100 2.13 -2.64 -2.99
CA VAL A 100 1.88 -1.39 -2.26
C VAL A 100 2.38 -0.17 -3.04
N PHE A 101 1.68 0.94 -2.86
CA PHE A 101 1.97 2.23 -3.47
C PHE A 101 2.11 3.31 -2.40
N ASP A 102 3.06 4.22 -2.59
CA ASP A 102 3.16 5.46 -1.83
C ASP A 102 3.37 6.66 -2.77
N VAL A 103 2.65 7.74 -2.50
CA VAL A 103 2.74 9.02 -3.19
C VAL A 103 3.37 10.03 -2.24
N LEU A 104 4.56 10.50 -2.59
CA LEU A 104 5.32 11.40 -1.72
C LEU A 104 4.65 12.77 -1.60
N SER A 105 4.71 13.33 -0.39
CA SER A 105 4.17 14.66 -0.11
C SER A 105 5.14 15.78 -0.48
N ALA A 106 4.69 17.03 -0.43
CA ALA A 106 5.51 18.22 -0.71
C ALA A 106 6.51 18.56 0.42
N ALA A 107 6.83 17.61 1.29
CA ALA A 107 7.78 17.75 2.38
C ALA A 107 9.22 18.05 1.90
N SER A 108 10.13 18.33 2.85
CA SER A 108 11.54 18.47 2.49
C SER A 108 12.10 17.16 1.92
N ARG A 109 13.07 17.25 1.00
CA ARG A 109 13.76 16.08 0.43
C ARG A 109 14.30 15.12 1.50
N LEU A 110 14.84 15.68 2.60
CA LEU A 110 15.35 14.88 3.72
C LEU A 110 14.23 14.08 4.42
N LYS A 111 13.07 14.70 4.67
CA LYS A 111 11.93 14.02 5.32
C LYS A 111 11.41 12.88 4.43
N ARG A 112 11.20 13.14 3.14
CA ARG A 112 10.77 12.12 2.18
C ARG A 112 11.76 10.95 2.08
N PHE A 113 13.05 11.24 2.03
CA PHE A 113 14.08 10.20 1.99
C PHE A 113 14.06 9.31 3.24
N GLN A 114 13.87 9.91 4.42
CA GLN A 114 13.75 9.17 5.67
C GLN A 114 12.50 8.27 5.69
N GLU A 115 11.35 8.82 5.29
CA GLU A 115 10.08 8.07 5.19
C GLU A 115 10.20 6.90 4.22
N MET A 116 10.75 7.15 3.03
CA MET A 116 10.94 6.13 2.00
C MET A 116 11.84 4.98 2.47
N ILE A 117 12.95 5.28 3.15
CA ILE A 117 13.84 4.23 3.70
C ILE A 117 13.14 3.42 4.79
N GLN A 118 12.37 4.06 5.66
CA GLN A 118 11.65 3.38 6.73
C GLN A 118 10.59 2.44 6.15
N LYS A 119 9.79 2.95 5.21
CA LYS A 119 8.75 2.17 4.52
C LYS A 119 9.36 1.03 3.68
N LEU A 120 10.43 1.28 2.93
CA LEU A 120 11.14 0.22 2.17
C LEU A 120 11.59 -0.92 3.08
N LYS A 121 12.24 -0.62 4.22
CA LYS A 121 12.66 -1.64 5.19
C LYS A 121 11.48 -2.39 5.82
N PHE A 122 10.38 -1.69 6.06
CA PHE A 122 9.16 -2.31 6.57
C PHE A 122 8.59 -3.29 5.55
N TYR A 123 8.38 -2.84 4.32
CA TYR A 123 7.81 -3.65 3.24
C TYR A 123 8.68 -4.85 2.86
N GLU A 124 10.01 -4.65 2.82
CA GLU A 124 10.98 -5.74 2.62
C GLU A 124 10.83 -6.81 3.70
N ARG A 125 10.80 -6.40 4.98
CA ARG A 125 10.70 -7.29 6.12
C ARG A 125 9.39 -8.09 6.15
N TYR A 126 8.28 -7.47 5.77
CA TYR A 126 6.94 -8.04 5.94
C TYR A 126 6.33 -8.62 4.66
N GLY A 127 7.15 -8.89 3.64
CA GLY A 127 6.77 -9.76 2.54
C GLY A 127 6.09 -9.08 1.35
N VAL A 128 6.10 -7.74 1.27
CA VAL A 128 5.62 -7.02 0.07
C VAL A 128 6.41 -7.46 -1.15
N GLU A 129 5.75 -7.78 -2.25
CA GLU A 129 6.39 -8.29 -3.46
C GLU A 129 6.71 -7.19 -4.46
N GLU A 130 5.87 -6.17 -4.54
CA GLU A 130 6.04 -5.02 -5.40
C GLU A 130 5.77 -3.73 -4.62
N TYR A 131 6.71 -2.79 -4.68
CA TYR A 131 6.59 -1.50 -4.02
C TYR A 131 6.84 -0.38 -5.03
N TYR A 132 5.88 0.52 -5.17
CA TYR A 132 5.95 1.64 -6.11
C TYR A 132 5.82 2.98 -5.39
N VAL A 133 6.72 3.91 -5.69
CA VAL A 133 6.74 5.26 -5.11
C VAL A 133 6.66 6.31 -6.20
N TYR A 134 5.67 7.20 -6.12
CA TYR A 134 5.52 8.32 -7.04
C TYR A 134 5.72 9.66 -6.34
N ALA A 135 6.56 10.53 -6.91
CA ALA A 135 6.80 11.89 -6.43
C ALA A 135 6.17 12.90 -7.42
N PRO A 136 4.95 13.42 -7.13
CA PRO A 136 4.20 14.26 -8.06
C PRO A 136 4.72 15.70 -8.21
N ASP A 137 5.66 16.17 -7.39
CA ASP A 137 6.28 17.48 -7.62
C ASP A 137 7.60 17.35 -8.40
N GLU A 138 8.27 16.21 -8.29
CA GLU A 138 9.53 15.90 -8.99
C GLU A 138 9.33 15.17 -10.33
N MET A 139 8.13 14.64 -10.61
CA MET A 139 7.88 13.71 -11.70
C MET A 139 8.85 12.53 -11.65
N GLU A 140 8.98 11.90 -10.49
CA GLU A 140 9.82 10.70 -10.32
C GLU A 140 8.95 9.49 -9.97
N LEU A 141 9.25 8.35 -10.59
CA LEU A 141 8.65 7.06 -10.29
C LEU A 141 9.78 6.08 -9.96
N ILE A 142 9.71 5.47 -8.79
CA ILE A 142 10.69 4.47 -8.33
C ILE A 142 9.90 3.20 -8.00
N GLY A 143 10.47 2.04 -8.34
CA GLY A 143 9.87 0.76 -8.02
C GLY A 143 10.89 -0.21 -7.46
N TRP A 144 10.39 -1.16 -6.67
CA TRP A 144 11.14 -2.30 -6.21
C TRP A 144 10.35 -3.59 -6.46
N LEU A 145 11.06 -4.65 -6.84
CA LEU A 145 10.54 -5.98 -7.01
C LEU A 145 11.24 -6.93 -6.04
N ARG A 146 10.48 -7.81 -5.40
CA ARG A 146 11.04 -8.80 -4.47
C ARG A 146 11.88 -9.83 -5.21
N SER A 147 13.08 -10.04 -4.70
CA SER A 147 14.04 -11.06 -5.10
C SER A 147 14.51 -11.80 -3.84
N GLY A 148 13.94 -12.98 -3.60
CA GLY A 148 14.13 -13.69 -2.34
C GLY A 148 13.62 -12.89 -1.13
N GLU A 149 14.51 -12.56 -0.21
CA GLU A 149 14.16 -11.81 1.01
C GLU A 149 14.25 -10.29 0.84
N ALA A 150 14.83 -9.80 -0.27
CA ALA A 150 15.09 -8.37 -0.48
C ALA A 150 14.12 -7.73 -1.48
N LEU A 151 13.92 -6.42 -1.36
CA LEU A 151 13.30 -5.59 -2.40
C LEU A 151 14.41 -4.95 -3.24
N GLU A 152 14.56 -5.42 -4.49
CA GLU A 152 15.56 -4.91 -5.43
C GLU A 152 14.98 -3.80 -6.29
N ILE A 153 15.80 -2.79 -6.61
CA ILE A 153 15.36 -1.65 -7.42
C ILE A 153 15.04 -2.08 -8.85
N ILE A 154 13.95 -1.54 -9.41
CA ILE A 154 13.63 -1.67 -10.83
C ILE A 154 14.38 -0.56 -11.57
N GLU A 155 15.31 -0.94 -12.46
CA GLU A 155 16.20 0.01 -13.15
C GLU A 155 15.46 0.96 -14.11
N GLU A 156 14.43 0.47 -14.80
CA GLU A 156 13.63 1.24 -15.75
C GLU A 156 12.13 1.11 -15.42
N MET A 157 11.55 2.17 -14.88
CA MET A 157 10.14 2.23 -14.53
C MET A 157 9.25 2.65 -15.71
N ASN A 158 9.78 3.38 -16.68
CA ASN A 158 8.98 3.84 -17.80
C ASN A 158 8.72 2.69 -18.78
N GLY A 159 7.47 2.29 -18.93
CA GLY A 159 7.08 1.09 -19.67
C GLY A 159 7.12 -0.20 -18.83
N TRP A 160 7.47 -0.12 -17.54
CA TRP A 160 7.44 -1.28 -16.64
C TRP A 160 6.03 -1.87 -16.55
N VAL A 161 5.93 -3.20 -16.52
CA VAL A 161 4.68 -3.94 -16.32
C VAL A 161 4.77 -4.70 -15.00
N SER A 162 3.84 -4.40 -14.09
CA SER A 162 3.72 -5.08 -12.79
C SER A 162 3.50 -6.58 -12.98
N PRO A 163 4.34 -7.46 -12.40
CA PRO A 163 4.14 -8.91 -12.49
C PRO A 163 2.82 -9.41 -11.90
N ARG A 164 2.34 -8.86 -10.78
CA ARG A 164 1.07 -9.28 -10.17
C ARG A 164 -0.13 -8.57 -10.74
N LEU A 165 -0.05 -7.26 -10.93
CA LEU A 165 -1.20 -6.45 -11.33
C LEU A 165 -1.39 -6.43 -12.84
N GLN A 166 -0.34 -6.70 -13.62
CA GLN A 166 -0.31 -6.62 -15.08
C GLN A 166 -0.64 -5.21 -15.61
N ILE A 167 -0.53 -4.18 -14.76
CA ILE A 167 -0.63 -2.78 -15.15
C ILE A 167 0.71 -2.28 -15.69
N ARG A 168 0.67 -1.35 -16.63
CA ARG A 168 1.87 -0.72 -17.20
C ARG A 168 2.01 0.72 -16.75
N PHE A 169 3.21 1.09 -16.32
CA PHE A 169 3.55 2.46 -15.94
C PHE A 169 4.12 3.23 -17.14
N GLN A 170 3.78 4.51 -17.23
CA GLN A 170 4.35 5.42 -18.21
C GLN A 170 4.50 6.80 -17.58
N LEU A 171 5.74 7.23 -17.43
CA LEU A 171 6.06 8.54 -16.90
C LEU A 171 6.22 9.52 -18.06
N THR A 172 5.46 10.60 -18.02
CA THR A 172 5.55 11.71 -18.99
C THR A 172 6.13 12.95 -18.30
N ASP A 173 6.47 13.97 -19.08
CA ASP A 173 6.98 15.25 -18.55
C ASP A 173 6.01 15.97 -17.58
N SER A 174 4.74 15.57 -17.55
CA SER A 174 3.69 16.28 -16.82
C SER A 174 2.85 15.42 -15.88
N ASN A 175 2.92 14.09 -16.02
CA ASN A 175 2.08 13.17 -15.24
C ASN A 175 2.59 11.73 -15.27
N LEU A 176 2.22 10.96 -14.24
CA LEU A 176 2.24 9.51 -14.27
C LEU A 176 0.96 8.98 -14.92
N GLU A 177 1.11 8.18 -15.97
CA GLU A 177 0.05 7.40 -16.58
C GLU A 177 0.21 5.93 -16.21
N ILE A 178 -0.90 5.28 -15.90
CA ILE A 178 -0.97 3.85 -15.62
C ILE A 178 -2.00 3.26 -16.57
N PHE A 179 -1.68 2.11 -17.16
CA PHE A 179 -2.55 1.41 -18.10
C PHE A 179 -2.94 0.05 -17.55
N THR A 180 -4.20 -0.33 -17.73
CA THR A 180 -4.73 -1.67 -17.47
C THR A 180 -4.05 -2.71 -18.38
N PRO A 181 -4.22 -4.02 -18.09
CA PRO A 181 -3.74 -5.08 -18.98
C PRO A 181 -4.34 -5.01 -20.41
N THR A 182 -5.53 -4.40 -20.56
CA THR A 182 -6.21 -4.17 -21.84
C THR A 182 -5.72 -2.93 -22.57
N GLY A 183 -4.85 -2.12 -21.95
CA GLY A 183 -4.29 -0.90 -22.53
C GLY A 183 -5.13 0.36 -22.29
N GLU A 184 -6.18 0.30 -21.47
CA GLU A 184 -6.97 1.46 -21.07
C GLU A 184 -6.22 2.25 -19.99
N ARG A 185 -6.25 3.57 -20.07
CA ARG A 185 -5.59 4.42 -19.07
C ARG A 185 -6.41 4.44 -17.78
N PHE A 186 -5.75 4.44 -16.64
CA PHE A 186 -6.36 4.74 -15.35
C PHE A 186 -6.92 6.17 -15.39
N GLN A 187 -8.18 6.33 -15.00
CA GLN A 187 -8.90 7.61 -15.09
C GLN A 187 -9.32 8.09 -13.71
N ASN A 188 -9.32 9.41 -13.52
CA ASN A 188 -10.07 9.97 -12.40
C ASN A 188 -11.56 10.06 -12.78
N LEU A 189 -12.46 10.11 -11.77
CA LEU A 189 -13.90 10.15 -12.01
C LEU A 189 -14.36 11.36 -12.84
N VAL A 190 -13.60 12.46 -12.85
CA VAL A 190 -13.92 13.65 -13.65
C VAL A 190 -13.70 13.39 -15.15
N GLU A 191 -12.75 12.53 -15.50
CA GLU A 191 -12.47 12.12 -16.88
C GLU A 191 -13.47 11.09 -17.45
N LEU A 192 -14.29 10.49 -16.59
CA LEU A 192 -15.33 9.51 -16.95
C LEU A 192 -16.69 10.15 -17.26
N ALA A 193 -16.86 11.44 -16.95
CA ALA A 193 -18.10 12.21 -17.16
C ALA A 193 -18.14 12.86 -18.54
#